data_AF-A0A949SWV2-F1
#
_entry.id   AF-A0A949SWV2-F1
#
_cell.length_a   1.000
_cell.length_b   1.000
_cell.length_c   1.000
_cell.angle_alpha   90.00
_cell.angle_beta   90.00
_cell.angle_gamma   90.00
#
_symmetry.space_group_name_H-M   'P 1'
#
loop_
_entity.id
_entity.type
_entity.pdbx_description
1 polymer ?
#
loop_
_entity_poly.entity_id
_entity_poly.type
_entity_poly.pdbx_seq_one_letter_code
_entity_poly.pdbx_strand_id
1 'polypeptide(L)'
;MKIKKFKDLISSKHLTHQQIGVSYSDLLICCCIRESQKIQTIWQKLSLTDDALVRIDDIIKQAVSSDEKFTIVYPIPADYIWQKILYFPSYLNPQQQYKQAIQILKQELPIPLTEVYFDIQSSLDTKSNRIKTTIYVLKKSYGEPFLGKSNVILDNELFCYVRGIAALNETDQEHLSELQNKDIEQLSFPENILDKKLYLIALGASLWNGKVSI
;
A
#
# COMPACT_ATOMS: atom_id res chain seq x y z
N MET A 1 26.96 4.08 -7.82
CA MET A 1 25.95 3.19 -7.21
C MET A 1 24.57 3.63 -7.71
N LYS A 2 23.87 2.82 -8.51
CA LYS A 2 22.54 3.17 -9.05
C LYS A 2 21.48 2.85 -7.99
N ILE A 3 20.90 3.90 -7.40
CA ILE A 3 19.76 3.80 -6.46
C ILE A 3 18.51 3.64 -7.35
N LYS A 4 17.85 2.47 -7.30
CA LYS A 4 16.58 2.23 -8.02
C LYS A 4 15.44 2.93 -7.27
N LYS A 5 14.54 3.63 -7.97
CA LYS A 5 13.32 4.17 -7.36
C LYS A 5 12.31 3.05 -7.15
N PHE A 6 11.43 3.17 -6.15
CA PHE A 6 10.37 2.18 -5.92
C PHE A 6 9.45 2.00 -7.15
N LYS A 7 9.15 3.10 -7.85
CA LYS A 7 8.42 3.06 -9.13
C LYS A 7 9.14 2.28 -10.24
N ASP A 8 10.46 2.13 -10.16
CA ASP A 8 11.25 1.32 -11.12
C ASP A 8 11.22 -0.19 -10.77
N LEU A 9 10.72 -0.56 -9.57
CA LEU A 9 10.46 -1.95 -9.16
C LEU A 9 9.03 -2.40 -9.53
N ILE A 10 8.15 -1.46 -9.90
CA ILE A 10 6.80 -1.74 -10.36
C ILE A 10 6.80 -1.76 -11.89
N SER A 11 6.65 -2.95 -12.49
CA SER A 11 6.40 -3.10 -13.92
C SER A 11 5.04 -2.50 -14.26
N SER A 12 5.02 -1.29 -14.83
CA SER A 12 3.82 -0.59 -15.30
C SER A 12 3.27 -1.16 -16.63
N LYS A 13 3.05 -2.48 -16.70
CA LYS A 13 2.34 -3.11 -17.82
C LYS A 13 0.91 -3.42 -17.39
N HIS A 14 -0.05 -2.75 -18.02
CA HIS A 14 -1.49 -2.99 -18.06
C HIS A 14 -2.09 -3.89 -16.95
N LEU A 15 -2.91 -3.29 -16.08
CA LEU A 15 -3.74 -3.93 -15.05
C LEU A 15 -4.88 -4.81 -15.65
N THR A 16 -4.54 -5.76 -16.52
CA THR A 16 -5.41 -6.89 -16.93
C THR A 16 -5.19 -8.12 -16.03
N HIS A 17 -4.45 -7.96 -14.94
CA HIS A 17 -3.98 -9.01 -14.04
C HIS A 17 -4.70 -8.91 -12.69
N GLN A 18 -5.01 -10.06 -12.09
CA GLN A 18 -5.74 -10.17 -10.83
C GLN A 18 -4.97 -9.46 -9.70
N GLN A 19 -5.66 -8.72 -8.83
CA GLN A 19 -5.03 -8.04 -7.69
C GLN A 19 -5.47 -8.68 -6.39
N ILE A 20 -4.53 -9.00 -5.52
CA ILE A 20 -4.79 -9.68 -4.25
C ILE A 20 -4.37 -8.73 -3.15
N GLY A 21 -5.36 -8.19 -2.44
CA GLY A 21 -5.10 -7.44 -1.22
C GLY A 21 -5.10 -8.35 -0.02
N VAL A 22 -4.11 -8.18 0.86
CA VAL A 22 -3.93 -9.03 2.03
C VAL A 22 -4.04 -8.19 3.30
N SER A 23 -4.62 -8.75 4.36
CA SER A 23 -4.53 -8.19 5.71
C SER A 23 -4.54 -9.32 6.71
N TYR A 24 -3.80 -9.19 7.81
CA TYR A 24 -3.72 -10.25 8.80
C TYR A 24 -3.45 -9.70 10.21
N SER A 25 -3.80 -10.51 11.20
CA SER A 25 -3.43 -10.38 12.60
C SER A 25 -2.79 -11.68 13.08
N ASP A 26 -2.49 -11.79 14.38
CA ASP A 26 -1.92 -13.01 14.96
C ASP A 26 -2.85 -14.23 14.86
N LEU A 27 -4.15 -14.02 14.61
CA LEU A 27 -5.16 -15.08 14.65
C LEU A 27 -5.89 -15.29 13.33
N LEU A 28 -5.77 -14.36 12.38
CA LEU A 28 -6.65 -14.34 11.21
C LEU A 28 -5.97 -13.71 10.00
N ILE A 29 -6.18 -14.31 8.82
CA ILE A 29 -5.84 -13.76 7.51
C ILE A 29 -7.12 -13.45 6.76
N CYS A 30 -7.12 -12.31 6.08
CA CYS A 30 -8.09 -11.90 5.07
C CYS A 30 -7.37 -11.70 3.73
N CYS A 31 -7.83 -12.37 2.68
CA CYS A 31 -7.40 -12.12 1.31
C CYS A 31 -8.61 -11.67 0.47
N CYS A 32 -8.53 -10.48 -0.11
CA CYS A 32 -9.49 -10.00 -1.10
C CYS A 32 -8.87 -10.14 -2.49
N ILE A 33 -9.47 -10.99 -3.31
CA ILE A 33 -9.01 -11.30 -4.66
C ILE A 33 -9.92 -10.56 -5.63
N ARG A 34 -9.34 -9.63 -6.37
CA ARG A 34 -10.02 -8.83 -7.38
C ARG A 34 -9.75 -9.36 -8.76
N GLU A 35 -10.81 -9.76 -9.44
CA GLU A 35 -10.80 -10.07 -10.87
C GLU A 35 -11.82 -9.18 -11.58
N SER A 36 -11.33 -8.26 -12.41
CA SER A 36 -12.16 -7.19 -13.01
C SER A 36 -12.88 -6.35 -11.95
N GLN A 37 -14.20 -6.50 -11.81
CA GLN A 37 -15.03 -5.79 -10.82
C GLN A 37 -15.58 -6.69 -9.71
N LYS A 38 -15.25 -7.99 -9.73
CA LYS A 38 -15.68 -8.92 -8.69
C LYS A 38 -14.61 -9.07 -7.63
N ILE A 39 -15.04 -9.04 -6.36
CA ILE A 39 -14.20 -9.30 -5.20
C ILE A 39 -14.61 -10.64 -4.60
N GLN A 40 -13.67 -11.57 -4.52
CA GLN A 40 -13.79 -12.76 -3.71
C GLN A 40 -13.00 -12.56 -2.41
N THR A 41 -13.57 -12.97 -1.28
CA THR A 41 -12.90 -12.87 0.03
C THR A 41 -12.65 -14.26 0.58
N ILE A 42 -11.42 -14.50 1.04
CA ILE A 42 -11.01 -15.73 1.70
C ILE A 42 -10.54 -15.39 3.11
N TRP A 43 -11.04 -16.14 4.08
CA TRP A 43 -10.67 -16.03 5.48
C TRP A 43 -9.97 -17.31 5.94
N GLN A 44 -8.86 -17.17 6.67
CA GLN A 44 -8.13 -18.29 7.24
C GLN A 44 -7.73 -17.99 8.68
N LYS A 45 -8.08 -18.87 9.62
CA LYS A 45 -7.60 -18.79 11.00
C LYS A 45 -6.15 -19.25 11.09
N LEU A 46 -5.38 -18.56 11.92
CA LEU A 46 -4.00 -18.90 12.25
C LEU A 46 -3.91 -19.53 13.64
N SER A 47 -3.00 -20.48 13.77
CA SER A 47 -2.51 -21.00 15.05
C SER A 47 -1.28 -20.20 15.49
N LEU A 48 -0.97 -20.19 16.79
CA LEU A 48 0.16 -19.42 17.35
C LEU A 48 1.54 -19.81 16.77
N THR A 49 1.67 -20.99 16.17
CA THR A 49 2.90 -21.48 15.55
C THR A 49 2.95 -21.25 14.04
N ASP A 50 1.88 -20.72 13.44
CA ASP A 50 1.83 -20.48 12.00
C ASP A 50 2.61 -19.23 11.64
N ASP A 51 3.39 -19.31 10.56
CA ASP A 51 3.92 -18.13 9.89
C ASP A 51 2.84 -17.57 8.93
N ALA A 52 2.37 -16.36 9.21
CA ALA A 52 1.31 -15.73 8.43
C ALA A 52 1.68 -15.59 6.95
N LEU A 53 2.93 -15.23 6.62
CA LEU A 53 3.37 -15.03 5.23
C LEU A 53 3.39 -16.36 4.47
N VAL A 54 3.84 -17.44 5.11
CA VAL A 54 3.79 -18.78 4.52
C VAL A 54 2.34 -19.21 4.26
N ARG A 55 1.43 -18.94 5.21
CA ARG A 55 0.00 -19.27 5.05
C ARG A 55 -0.68 -18.46 3.98
N ILE A 56 -0.38 -17.15 3.88
CA ILE A 56 -0.86 -16.29 2.79
C ILE A 56 -0.42 -16.87 1.44
N ASP A 57 0.83 -17.32 1.35
CA ASP A 57 1.36 -17.93 0.14
C ASP A 57 0.61 -19.21 -0.26
N ASP A 58 0.27 -20.07 0.70
CA ASP A 58 -0.53 -21.28 0.47
C ASP A 58 -1.95 -20.94 -0.01
N ILE A 59 -2.60 -19.95 0.63
CA ILE A 59 -3.95 -19.48 0.24
C ILE A 59 -3.94 -18.98 -1.20
N ILE A 60 -2.97 -18.13 -1.54
CA ILE A 60 -2.89 -17.53 -2.88
C ILE A 60 -2.64 -18.60 -3.94
N LYS A 61 -1.76 -19.56 -3.70
CA LYS A 61 -1.51 -20.68 -4.62
C LYS A 61 -2.75 -21.55 -4.85
N GLN A 62 -3.58 -21.72 -3.83
CA GLN A 62 -4.84 -22.48 -3.95
C GLN A 62 -5.93 -21.68 -4.66
N ALA A 63 -5.95 -20.36 -4.46
CA ALA A 63 -6.99 -19.50 -5.00
C ALA A 63 -6.72 -19.05 -6.45
N VAL A 64 -5.47 -19.03 -6.89
CA VAL A 64 -5.09 -18.56 -8.21
C VAL A 64 -4.50 -19.66 -9.06
N SER A 65 -5.10 -19.91 -10.22
CA SER A 65 -4.76 -21.03 -11.10
C SER A 65 -3.41 -20.90 -11.84
N SER A 66 -2.71 -19.76 -11.72
CA SER A 66 -1.42 -19.50 -12.40
C SER A 66 -0.61 -18.39 -11.70
N ASP A 67 0.67 -18.69 -11.42
CA ASP A 67 1.62 -17.77 -10.76
C ASP A 67 1.98 -16.52 -11.58
N GLU A 68 1.67 -16.48 -12.88
CA GLU A 68 2.14 -15.41 -13.78
C GLU A 68 1.15 -14.25 -13.96
N LYS A 69 -0.05 -14.31 -13.33
CA LYS A 69 -1.15 -13.39 -13.67
C LYS A 69 -1.74 -12.57 -12.53
N PHE A 70 -1.01 -12.39 -11.43
CA PHE A 70 -1.50 -11.58 -10.33
C PHE A 70 -0.45 -10.69 -9.68
N THR A 71 -0.93 -9.71 -8.93
CA THR A 71 -0.14 -8.81 -8.08
C THR A 71 -0.64 -8.91 -6.65
N ILE A 72 0.26 -9.12 -5.71
CA ILE A 72 -0.05 -9.10 -4.27
C ILE A 72 0.22 -7.70 -3.74
N VAL A 73 -0.75 -7.13 -3.02
CA VAL A 73 -0.60 -5.86 -2.32
C VAL A 73 -0.58 -6.13 -0.82
N TYR A 74 0.57 -5.91 -0.21
CA TYR A 74 0.78 -5.97 1.24
C TYR A 74 0.65 -4.57 1.85
N PRO A 75 -0.34 -4.36 2.72
CA PRO A 75 -0.47 -3.14 3.51
C PRO A 75 0.57 -3.17 4.63
N ILE A 76 1.48 -2.21 4.59
CA ILE A 76 2.48 -1.97 5.62
C ILE A 76 1.86 -1.06 6.67
N PRO A 77 1.89 -1.43 7.97
CA PRO A 77 1.33 -0.59 9.02
C PRO A 77 2.02 0.78 9.03
N ALA A 78 1.22 1.83 9.22
CA ALA A 78 1.70 3.22 9.14
C ALA A 78 2.88 3.51 10.08
N ASP A 79 2.93 2.84 11.23
CA ASP A 79 4.00 3.00 12.24
C ASP A 79 5.38 2.53 11.73
N TYR A 80 5.43 1.68 10.71
CA TYR A 80 6.68 1.25 10.07
C TYR A 80 7.12 2.16 8.91
N ILE A 81 6.29 3.15 8.54
CA ILE A 81 6.54 4.06 7.43
C ILE A 81 6.87 5.43 8.00
N TRP A 82 8.13 5.84 7.87
CA TRP A 82 8.48 7.21 8.17
C TRP A 82 7.99 8.11 7.04
N GLN A 83 7.28 9.18 7.40
CA GLN A 83 6.72 10.14 6.46
C GLN A 83 7.20 11.55 6.76
N LYS A 84 7.54 12.30 5.70
CA LYS A 84 7.82 13.74 5.82
C LYS A 84 7.18 14.54 4.70
N ILE A 85 6.60 15.68 5.06
CA ILE A 85 6.03 16.64 4.12
C ILE A 85 6.99 17.83 4.00
N LEU A 86 7.33 18.18 2.77
CA LEU A 86 8.16 19.31 2.39
C LEU A 86 7.36 20.25 1.49
N TYR A 87 7.73 21.53 1.51
CA TYR A 87 7.17 22.53 0.63
C TYR A 87 8.28 23.20 -0.16
N PHE A 88 8.32 22.93 -1.46
CA PHE A 88 9.29 23.51 -2.38
C PHE A 88 8.69 24.69 -3.13
N PRO A 89 9.51 25.64 -3.61
CA PRO A 89 9.05 26.68 -4.53
C PRO A 89 8.50 26.09 -5.83
N SER A 90 7.45 26.69 -6.40
CA SER A 90 6.79 26.19 -7.61
C SER A 90 7.62 26.27 -8.89
N TYR A 91 8.69 27.06 -8.89
CA TYR A 91 9.63 27.13 -10.02
C TYR A 91 10.60 25.94 -10.09
N LEU A 92 10.72 25.12 -9.04
CA LEU A 92 11.63 23.97 -9.08
C LEU A 92 11.08 22.87 -9.99
N ASN A 93 11.92 22.38 -10.91
CA ASN A 93 11.57 21.24 -11.73
C ASN A 93 11.64 19.91 -10.93
N PRO A 94 11.02 18.82 -11.42
CA PRO A 94 10.98 17.55 -10.69
C PRO A 94 12.35 16.97 -10.33
N GLN A 95 13.38 17.21 -11.14
CA GLN A 95 14.74 16.72 -10.87
C GLN A 95 15.39 17.50 -9.71
N GLN A 96 15.19 18.81 -9.65
CA GLN A 96 15.67 19.65 -8.56
C GLN A 96 14.97 19.30 -7.25
N GLN A 97 13.64 19.13 -7.27
CA GLN A 97 12.86 18.67 -6.11
C GLN A 97 13.39 17.33 -5.60
N TYR A 98 13.60 16.36 -6.50
CA TYR A 98 14.13 15.05 -6.13
C TYR A 98 15.51 15.15 -5.47
N LYS A 99 16.43 15.93 -6.04
CA LYS A 99 17.77 16.12 -5.45
C LYS A 99 17.71 16.71 -4.03
N GLN A 100 16.86 17.72 -3.82
CA GLN A 100 16.70 18.33 -2.49
C GLN A 100 16.07 17.36 -1.50
N ALA A 101 15.03 16.62 -1.91
CA ALA A 101 14.43 15.58 -1.08
C ALA A 101 15.45 14.50 -0.65
N ILE A 102 16.33 14.05 -1.57
CA ILE A 102 17.42 13.12 -1.24
C ILE A 102 18.42 13.72 -0.25
N GLN A 103 18.77 15.00 -0.38
CA GLN A 103 19.68 15.65 0.57
C GLN A 103 19.07 15.72 1.97
N ILE A 104 17.79 16.07 2.07
CA ILE A 104 17.05 16.11 3.34
C ILE A 104 16.99 14.72 3.96
N LEU A 105 16.65 13.68 3.19
CA LEU A 105 16.64 12.30 3.67
C LEU A 105 17.99 11.88 4.26
N LYS A 106 19.10 12.23 3.60
CA LYS A 106 20.45 11.91 4.11
C LYS A 106 20.79 12.61 5.43
N GLN A 107 20.20 13.77 5.69
CA GLN A 107 20.46 14.54 6.90
C GLN A 107 19.60 14.09 8.07
N GLU A 108 18.38 13.62 7.79
CA GLU A 108 17.39 13.34 8.82
C GLU A 108 17.26 11.87 9.18
N LEU A 109 17.49 10.95 8.24
CA LEU A 109 17.39 9.54 8.56
C LEU A 109 18.55 9.11 9.45
N PRO A 110 18.29 8.39 10.55
CA PRO A 110 19.34 7.86 11.42
C PRO A 110 20.07 6.65 10.82
N ILE A 111 19.76 6.28 9.57
CA ILE A 111 20.31 5.12 8.86
C ILE A 111 20.66 5.48 7.40
N PRO A 112 21.59 4.75 6.76
CA PRO A 112 21.96 5.00 5.37
C PRO A 112 20.81 4.81 4.38
N LEU A 113 20.80 5.62 3.31
CA LEU A 113 19.84 5.45 2.20
C LEU A 113 19.90 4.08 1.53
N THR A 114 21.01 3.36 1.65
CA THR A 114 21.15 2.00 1.12
C THR A 114 20.31 0.97 1.85
N GLU A 115 19.85 1.28 3.08
CA GLU A 115 19.10 0.39 3.96
C GLU A 115 17.60 0.67 3.96
N VAL A 116 17.13 1.56 3.08
CA VAL A 116 15.72 1.93 2.99
C VAL A 116 15.18 1.80 1.56
N TYR A 117 13.89 1.54 1.46
CA TYR A 117 13.05 1.89 0.33
C TYR A 117 12.45 3.27 0.57
N PHE A 118 12.21 4.04 -0.49
CA PHE A 118 11.50 5.30 -0.40
C PHE A 118 10.80 5.66 -1.71
N ASP A 119 9.65 6.32 -1.59
CA ASP A 119 8.93 6.97 -2.68
C ASP A 119 8.69 8.45 -2.36
N ILE A 120 8.52 9.23 -3.42
CA ILE A 120 8.32 10.67 -3.37
C ILE A 120 7.13 11.03 -4.25
N GLN A 121 6.16 11.70 -3.65
CA GLN A 121 4.96 12.19 -4.31
C GLN A 121 4.91 13.71 -4.19
N SER A 122 4.76 14.39 -5.32
CA SER A 122 4.66 15.85 -5.38
C SER A 122 3.33 16.26 -6.00
N SER A 123 2.71 17.30 -5.44
CA SER A 123 1.57 17.98 -6.02
C SER A 123 1.69 19.48 -5.84
N LEU A 124 1.10 20.26 -6.75
CA LEU A 124 1.04 21.71 -6.62
C LEU A 124 -0.05 22.07 -5.58
N ASP A 125 0.33 22.78 -4.53
CA ASP A 125 -0.59 23.44 -3.63
C ASP A 125 -0.96 24.81 -4.20
N THR A 126 -2.17 24.87 -4.77
CA THR A 126 -2.69 26.08 -5.43
C THR A 126 -2.93 27.24 -4.48
N LYS A 127 -3.12 26.98 -3.17
CA LYS A 127 -3.34 28.05 -2.18
C LYS A 127 -2.04 28.77 -1.83
N SER A 128 -0.94 28.03 -1.74
CA SER A 128 0.37 28.57 -1.33
C SER A 128 1.33 28.83 -2.48
N ASN A 129 0.99 28.42 -3.71
CA ASN A 129 1.87 28.41 -4.88
C ASN A 129 3.21 27.71 -4.58
N ARG A 130 3.13 26.61 -3.85
CA ARG A 130 4.27 25.76 -3.49
C ARG A 130 4.00 24.33 -3.94
N ILE A 131 5.07 23.58 -4.14
CA ILE A 131 4.97 22.16 -4.44
C ILE A 131 5.03 21.43 -3.10
N LYS A 132 3.92 20.80 -2.73
CA LYS A 132 3.86 19.90 -1.59
C LYS A 132 4.47 18.57 -2.01
N THR A 133 5.53 18.17 -1.34
CA THR A 133 6.21 16.90 -1.58
C THR A 133 6.13 16.05 -0.33
N THR A 134 5.49 14.89 -0.43
CA THR A 134 5.48 13.87 0.62
C THR A 134 6.53 12.81 0.29
N ILE A 135 7.36 12.48 1.28
CA ILE A 135 8.35 11.42 1.21
C ILE A 135 7.90 10.29 2.14
N TYR A 136 7.92 9.06 1.65
CA TYR A 136 7.68 7.84 2.43
C TYR A 136 8.96 7.02 2.48
N VAL A 137 9.28 6.44 3.62
CA VAL A 137 10.50 5.65 3.83
C VAL A 137 10.16 4.39 4.62
N LEU A 138 10.63 3.25 4.12
CA LEU A 138 10.51 1.94 4.75
C LEU A 138 11.89 1.31 4.92
N LYS A 139 12.19 0.78 6.11
CA LYS A 139 13.42 0.00 6.31
C LYS A 139 13.39 -1.27 5.47
N LYS A 140 14.49 -1.56 4.76
CA LYS A 140 14.58 -2.77 3.93
C LYS A 140 14.40 -4.05 4.73
N SER A 141 15.00 -4.12 5.92
CA SER A 141 14.87 -5.29 6.80
C SER A 141 13.43 -5.62 7.18
N TYR A 142 12.52 -4.63 7.15
CA TYR A 142 11.10 -4.86 7.33
C TYR A 142 10.40 -5.23 6.01
N GLY A 143 10.73 -4.57 4.89
CA GLY A 143 10.09 -4.80 3.59
C GLY A 143 10.53 -6.08 2.86
N GLU A 144 11.77 -6.53 3.05
CA GLU A 144 12.36 -7.67 2.33
C GLU A 144 11.60 -8.99 2.49
N PRO A 145 11.09 -9.36 3.69
CA PRO A 145 10.26 -10.56 3.85
C PRO A 145 9.06 -10.64 2.90
N PHE A 146 8.49 -9.50 2.51
CA PHE A 146 7.34 -9.42 1.60
C PHE A 146 7.73 -9.52 0.12
N LEU A 147 8.97 -9.18 -0.23
CA LEU A 147 9.45 -9.03 -1.61
C LEU A 147 10.04 -10.31 -2.21
N GLY A 148 9.87 -11.46 -1.54
CA GLY A 148 10.38 -12.76 -2.01
C GLY A 148 9.76 -13.27 -3.32
N LYS A 149 8.75 -12.59 -3.87
CA LYS A 149 8.01 -12.98 -5.07
C LYS A 149 8.01 -11.88 -6.14
N SER A 150 7.90 -12.28 -7.40
CA SER A 150 7.59 -11.36 -8.50
C SER A 150 6.17 -10.78 -8.33
N ASN A 151 6.02 -9.48 -8.61
CA ASN A 151 4.75 -8.73 -8.59
C ASN A 151 4.14 -8.50 -7.19
N VAL A 152 4.95 -7.94 -6.28
CA VAL A 152 4.50 -7.47 -4.96
C VAL A 152 4.50 -5.94 -4.91
N ILE A 153 3.46 -5.38 -4.28
CA ILE A 153 3.36 -3.97 -3.94
C ILE A 153 3.29 -3.84 -2.42
N LEU A 154 4.12 -2.96 -1.87
CA LEU A 154 4.02 -2.53 -0.49
C LEU A 154 3.26 -1.20 -0.49
N ASP A 155 2.09 -1.17 0.13
CA ASP A 155 1.26 0.03 0.23
C ASP A 155 1.03 0.41 1.68
N ASN A 156 0.64 1.65 1.95
CA ASN A 156 0.38 2.12 3.30
C ASN A 156 -0.97 1.58 3.79
N GLU A 157 -0.99 0.93 4.94
CA GLU A 157 -2.21 0.37 5.56
C GLU A 157 -3.33 1.38 5.67
N LEU A 158 -3.03 2.63 6.02
CA LEU A 158 -4.04 3.68 6.15
C LEU A 158 -4.68 4.01 4.80
N PHE A 159 -3.91 4.04 3.72
CA PHE A 159 -4.46 4.26 2.38
C PHE A 159 -5.28 3.07 1.90
N CYS A 160 -4.86 1.84 2.20
CA CYS A 160 -5.66 0.64 1.96
C CYS A 160 -7.00 0.73 2.72
N TYR A 161 -6.95 1.01 4.02
CA TYR A 161 -8.14 1.13 4.86
C TYR A 161 -9.14 2.16 4.31
N VAL A 162 -8.68 3.37 3.99
CA VAL A 162 -9.56 4.42 3.46
C VAL A 162 -10.14 4.04 2.09
N ARG A 163 -9.35 3.40 1.21
CA ARG A 163 -9.87 2.91 -0.09
C ARG A 163 -10.93 1.83 0.11
N GLY A 164 -10.79 0.96 1.11
CA GLY A 164 -11.80 -0.02 1.47
C GLY A 164 -13.11 0.64 1.90
N ILE A 165 -13.04 1.68 2.73
CA ILE A 165 -14.21 2.46 3.14
C ILE A 165 -14.88 3.13 1.94
N ALA A 166 -14.10 3.76 1.06
CA ALA A 166 -14.61 4.41 -0.14
C ALA A 166 -15.36 3.41 -1.04
N ALA A 167 -14.81 2.21 -1.20
CA ALA A 167 -15.40 1.15 -2.02
C ALA A 167 -16.75 0.65 -1.49
N LEU A 168 -16.93 0.53 -0.17
CA LEU A 168 -18.21 0.11 0.41
C LEU A 168 -19.27 1.22 0.40
N ASN A 169 -18.87 2.49 0.34
CA ASN A 169 -19.80 3.62 0.35
C ASN A 169 -20.12 4.17 -1.05
N GLU A 170 -19.60 3.54 -2.12
CA GLU A 170 -19.65 4.08 -3.49
C GLU A 170 -19.18 5.55 -3.56
N THR A 171 -18.27 5.95 -2.67
CA THR A 171 -17.79 7.33 -2.56
C THR A 171 -16.49 7.46 -3.35
N ASP A 172 -16.36 8.55 -4.10
CA ASP A 172 -15.13 8.84 -4.82
C ASP A 172 -13.94 9.02 -3.85
N GLN A 173 -12.77 8.54 -4.28
CA GLN A 173 -11.52 8.59 -3.52
C GLN A 173 -10.99 10.01 -3.27
N GLU A 174 -11.73 11.07 -3.57
CA GLU A 174 -11.27 12.46 -3.43
C GLU A 174 -11.46 13.02 -2.00
N HIS A 175 -12.27 12.36 -1.15
CA HIS A 175 -12.57 12.78 0.23
C HIS A 175 -11.88 11.92 1.31
N LEU A 176 -10.66 11.44 1.06
CA LEU A 176 -9.96 10.47 1.93
C LEU A 176 -9.79 10.93 3.38
N SER A 177 -9.62 12.24 3.63
CA SER A 177 -9.45 12.78 4.98
C SER A 177 -10.72 12.71 5.82
N GLU A 178 -11.89 12.77 5.19
CA GLU A 178 -13.19 12.70 5.89
C GLU A 178 -13.54 11.24 6.22
N LEU A 179 -13.09 10.30 5.39
CA LEU A 179 -13.33 8.88 5.54
C LEU A 179 -12.54 8.23 6.68
N GLN A 180 -11.41 8.82 7.11
CA GLN A 180 -10.61 8.29 8.22
C GLN A 180 -11.37 8.28 9.56
N ASN A 181 -12.28 9.24 9.74
CA ASN A 181 -13.05 9.41 10.98
C ASN A 181 -14.44 8.76 10.90
N LYS A 182 -14.75 8.05 9.81
CA LYS A 182 -16.06 7.45 9.63
C LYS A 182 -16.22 6.25 10.56
N ASP A 183 -17.38 6.18 11.21
CA ASP A 183 -17.74 5.05 12.05
C ASP A 183 -17.89 3.79 11.18
N ILE A 184 -17.04 2.80 11.43
CA ILE A 184 -17.00 1.53 10.69
C ILE A 184 -18.33 0.79 10.84
N GLU A 185 -19.02 0.96 11.97
CA GLU A 185 -20.27 0.25 12.26
C GLU A 185 -21.43 0.69 11.36
N GLN A 186 -21.32 1.85 10.70
CA GLN A 186 -22.33 2.38 9.81
C GLN A 186 -22.16 1.92 8.35
N LEU A 187 -21.09 1.17 8.05
CA LEU A 187 -20.83 0.66 6.70
C LEU A 187 -21.62 -0.62 6.44
N SER A 188 -22.10 -0.77 5.20
CA SER A 188 -22.72 -2.01 4.73
C SER A 188 -21.64 -3.01 4.30
N PHE A 189 -21.48 -4.08 5.07
CA PHE A 189 -20.52 -5.14 4.76
C PHE A 189 -21.19 -6.33 4.06
N PRO A 190 -20.45 -7.10 3.24
CA PRO A 190 -20.90 -8.41 2.81
C PRO A 190 -21.21 -9.33 4.00
N GLU A 191 -21.99 -10.38 3.75
CA GLU A 191 -22.20 -11.42 4.76
C GLU A 191 -20.89 -12.17 5.07
N ASN A 192 -20.78 -12.73 6.27
CA ASN A 192 -19.66 -13.57 6.73
C ASN A 192 -18.29 -12.85 6.86
N ILE A 193 -18.29 -11.53 7.09
CA ILE A 193 -17.08 -10.81 7.48
C ILE A 193 -16.72 -11.16 8.93
N LEU A 194 -15.52 -11.72 9.11
CA LEU A 194 -15.02 -12.12 10.43
C LEU A 194 -14.38 -10.96 11.19
N ASP A 195 -13.75 -10.02 10.48
CA ASP A 195 -13.15 -8.81 11.03
C ASP A 195 -13.30 -7.64 10.05
N LYS A 196 -14.00 -6.58 10.46
CA LYS A 196 -14.30 -5.43 9.59
C LYS A 196 -13.04 -4.66 9.19
N LYS A 197 -12.07 -4.50 10.10
CA LYS A 197 -10.85 -3.74 9.84
C LYS A 197 -9.94 -4.50 8.87
N LEU A 198 -9.70 -5.78 9.12
CA LEU A 198 -8.89 -6.63 8.22
C LEU A 198 -9.52 -6.70 6.83
N TYR A 199 -10.86 -6.80 6.76
CA TYR A 199 -11.57 -6.77 5.49
C TYR A 199 -11.36 -5.45 4.73
N LEU A 200 -11.58 -4.29 5.37
CA LEU A 200 -11.41 -2.99 4.72
C LEU A 200 -9.98 -2.79 4.19
N ILE A 201 -8.98 -3.19 4.97
CA ILE A 201 -7.58 -3.13 4.57
C ILE A 201 -7.31 -4.04 3.37
N ALA A 202 -7.72 -5.30 3.41
CA ALA A 202 -7.53 -6.25 2.31
C ALA A 202 -8.30 -5.80 1.05
N LEU A 203 -9.54 -5.34 1.19
CA LEU A 203 -10.35 -4.82 0.08
C LEU A 203 -9.66 -3.63 -0.57
N GLY A 204 -9.29 -2.61 0.20
CA GLY A 204 -8.66 -1.43 -0.38
C GLY A 204 -7.26 -1.68 -0.94
N ALA A 205 -6.53 -2.67 -0.42
CA ALA A 205 -5.28 -3.15 -1.01
C ALA A 205 -5.51 -3.80 -2.39
N SER A 206 -6.57 -4.61 -2.53
CA SER A 206 -6.96 -5.24 -3.82
C SER A 206 -7.40 -4.21 -4.88
N LEU A 207 -7.75 -3.00 -4.44
CA LEU A 207 -8.19 -1.88 -5.28
C LEU A 207 -7.05 -0.89 -5.60
N TRP A 208 -5.80 -1.25 -5.34
CA TRP A 208 -4.65 -0.41 -5.63
C TRP A 208 -4.59 -0.02 -7.12
N ASN A 209 -4.35 1.27 -7.41
CA ASN A 209 -4.47 1.83 -8.76
C ASN A 209 -3.23 2.59 -9.23
N GLY A 210 -2.07 2.44 -8.57
CA GLY A 210 -0.84 3.11 -8.97
C GLY A 210 -0.69 4.56 -8.50
N LYS A 211 -1.73 5.17 -7.91
CA LYS A 211 -1.67 6.58 -7.48
C LYS A 211 -1.01 6.77 -6.12
N VAL A 212 -0.99 5.73 -5.28
CA VAL A 212 -0.45 5.81 -3.92
C VAL A 212 0.25 4.51 -3.58
N SER A 213 1.57 4.53 -3.41
CA SER A 213 2.37 3.44 -2.84
C SER A 213 3.49 4.05 -1.99
N ILE A 214 4.09 3.23 -1.13
CA ILE A 214 5.31 3.57 -0.36
C ILE A 214 6.53 3.49 -1.27
#